data_AF-A0AAX6I7C0-F1
#
_entry.id   AF-A0AAX6I7C0-F1
#
_cell.length_a   1.000
_cell.length_b   1.000
_cell.length_c   1.000
_cell.angle_alpha   90.00
_cell.angle_beta   90.00
_cell.angle_gamma   90.00
#
_symmetry.space_group_name_H-M   'P 1'
#
loop_
_entity.id
_entity.type
_entity.pdbx_description
1 polymer ?
#
loop_
_entity_poly.entity_id
_entity_poly.type
_entity_poly.pdbx_seq_one_letter_code
_entity_poly.pdbx_strand_id
1 'polypeptide(L)'
;MGRSMGPNSSINLNYNLTWILIVDRGFSYLVRMHFCEILYPVTKRNMRIFNIYINNVTVQSQFDAIVWSSGIGRPCFLGFVVITTGSGSTDLWVALQPDVASRPMYYDAILNVLEVFKLEDADSNLAGPNTEAQCHEKIELSRAFDCRGRKNRVPVIVGGVGGGIIAALLGCCLLFMVMVVCRRQRGREALVCQRTGRQAGLCYMITPARDCKDQHLVGSGNLSLPSDLCRHFLFAEIEAATHGFHEALLLGIGEFGDVFQGDVDGGSTRVAI
;
A
#
# COMPACT_ATOMS: atom_id res chain seq x y z
N MET A 1 -1.74 -6.45 4.61
CA MET A 1 -1.13 -7.25 5.70
C MET A 1 -0.18 -6.35 6.49
N GLY A 2 0.40 -6.80 7.61
CA GLY A 2 1.40 -6.06 8.38
C GLY A 2 2.07 -6.96 9.42
N ARG A 3 3.28 -6.61 9.85
CA ARG A 3 4.07 -7.38 10.83
C ARG A 3 4.10 -6.62 12.15
N SER A 4 3.71 -7.30 13.24
CA SER A 4 3.88 -6.81 14.60
C SER A 4 4.81 -7.72 15.43
N MET A 5 5.17 -7.30 16.64
CA MET A 5 5.95 -8.16 17.56
C MET A 5 5.10 -9.29 18.13
N GLY A 6 3.82 -9.00 18.40
CA GLY A 6 2.83 -9.99 18.84
C GLY A 6 2.24 -9.71 20.23
N PRO A 7 1.46 -10.64 20.79
CA PRO A 7 0.64 -10.37 21.97
C PRO A 7 1.40 -10.42 23.32
N ASN A 8 2.62 -10.96 23.37
CA ASN A 8 3.33 -11.19 24.63
C ASN A 8 4.28 -10.02 24.97
N SER A 9 3.78 -9.08 25.77
CA SER A 9 4.54 -7.91 26.23
C SER A 9 5.87 -8.25 26.93
N SER A 10 5.93 -9.33 27.72
CA SER A 10 7.16 -9.75 28.40
C SER A 10 8.25 -10.20 27.43
N ILE A 11 7.90 -10.66 26.22
CA ILE A 11 8.88 -10.95 25.17
C ILE A 11 9.21 -9.65 24.43
N ASN A 12 8.19 -8.90 23.99
CA ASN A 12 8.33 -7.68 23.19
C ASN A 12 9.18 -6.56 23.84
N LEU A 13 9.26 -6.53 25.19
CA LEU A 13 10.11 -5.58 25.91
C LEU A 13 11.62 -5.93 25.85
N ASN A 14 11.96 -7.17 25.49
CA ASN A 14 13.33 -7.70 25.51
C ASN A 14 14.01 -7.79 24.13
N TYR A 15 13.34 -7.37 23.05
CA TYR A 15 13.93 -7.34 21.71
C TYR A 15 13.33 -6.21 20.84
N ASN A 16 14.02 -5.86 19.77
CA ASN A 16 13.55 -4.88 18.80
C ASN A 16 13.09 -5.58 17.50
N LEU A 17 11.99 -5.08 16.92
CA LEU A 17 11.49 -5.57 15.65
C LEU A 17 12.30 -4.91 14.54
N THR A 18 13.30 -5.65 14.04
CA THR A 18 14.34 -5.11 13.18
C THR A 18 14.25 -5.64 11.75
N TRP A 19 14.58 -4.77 10.80
CA TRP A 19 14.88 -5.05 9.40
C TRP A 19 16.30 -4.55 9.10
N ILE A 20 17.04 -5.32 8.32
CA ILE A 20 18.41 -5.01 7.91
C ILE A 20 18.41 -5.04 6.38
N LEU A 21 18.90 -3.97 5.75
CA LEU A 21 19.02 -3.86 4.30
C LEU A 21 20.46 -3.51 3.96
N ILE A 22 21.08 -4.26 3.05
CA ILE A 22 22.42 -3.91 2.55
C ILE A 22 22.24 -2.75 1.56
N VAL A 23 22.93 -1.64 1.80
CA VAL A 23 22.90 -0.44 0.97
C VAL A 23 24.32 0.03 0.62
N ASP A 24 24.48 0.73 -0.49
CA ASP A 24 25.77 1.30 -0.90
C ASP A 24 26.12 2.55 -0.11
N ARG A 25 27.35 2.66 0.37
CA ARG A 25 27.88 3.87 1.00
C ARG A 25 28.14 4.97 -0.03
N GLY A 26 28.12 6.22 0.43
CA GLY A 26 28.30 7.41 -0.40
C GLY A 26 26.98 8.00 -0.89
N PHE A 27 25.85 7.33 -0.68
CA PHE A 27 24.53 7.78 -1.12
C PHE A 27 23.63 8.24 0.04
N SER A 28 22.66 9.08 -0.31
CA SER A 28 21.51 9.37 0.53
C SER A 28 20.36 8.41 0.22
N TYR A 29 19.58 8.05 1.23
CA TYR A 29 18.45 7.12 1.11
C TYR A 29 17.19 7.69 1.72
N LEU A 30 16.08 7.69 0.97
CA LEU A 30 14.75 7.94 1.51
C LEU A 30 14.18 6.64 2.07
N VAL A 31 14.10 6.54 3.38
CA VAL A 31 13.43 5.46 4.11
C VAL A 31 11.99 5.88 4.40
N ARG A 32 11.01 5.20 3.81
CA ARG A 32 9.58 5.46 4.05
C ARG A 32 8.92 4.26 4.74
N MET A 33 8.35 4.49 5.91
CA MET A 33 7.57 3.50 6.65
C MET A 33 6.08 3.79 6.51
N HIS A 34 5.29 2.82 6.07
CA HIS A 34 3.83 2.91 6.03
C HIS A 34 3.20 2.14 7.18
N PHE A 35 2.19 2.75 7.79
CA PHE A 35 1.46 2.26 8.95
C PHE A 35 -0.04 2.31 8.67
N CYS A 36 -0.77 1.31 9.13
CA CYS A 36 -2.22 1.31 9.18
C CYS A 36 -2.63 0.39 10.32
N GLU A 37 -3.22 0.95 11.39
CA GLU A 37 -3.64 0.14 12.52
C GLU A 37 -4.89 -0.65 12.16
N ILE A 38 -4.71 -1.95 11.99
CA ILE A 38 -5.74 -2.91 11.56
C ILE A 38 -5.86 -4.10 12.51
N LEU A 39 -5.04 -4.18 13.57
CA LEU A 39 -4.96 -5.35 14.43
C LEU A 39 -5.83 -5.18 15.68
N TYR A 40 -6.97 -5.86 15.71
CA TYR A 40 -7.73 -6.06 16.96
C TYR A 40 -6.85 -6.76 18.01
N PRO A 41 -6.87 -6.37 19.30
CA PRO A 41 -7.78 -5.43 19.96
C PRO A 41 -7.36 -3.94 19.97
N VAL A 42 -6.32 -3.54 19.22
CA VAL A 42 -5.82 -2.16 19.20
C VAL A 42 -6.79 -1.25 18.44
N THR A 43 -7.57 -0.47 19.18
CA THR A 43 -8.72 0.29 18.64
C THR A 43 -8.79 1.75 19.09
N LYS A 44 -7.93 2.18 20.02
CA LYS A 44 -7.92 3.51 20.62
C LYS A 44 -6.50 4.03 20.78
N ARG A 45 -6.36 5.35 20.92
CA ARG A 45 -5.11 6.01 21.33
C ARG A 45 -4.53 5.42 22.62
N ASN A 46 -3.21 5.46 22.77
CA ASN A 46 -2.44 4.90 23.90
C ASN A 46 -2.61 3.38 24.10
N MET A 47 -3.11 2.65 23.09
CA MET A 47 -3.16 1.18 23.16
C MET A 47 -1.86 0.55 22.65
N ARG A 48 -1.25 1.08 21.58
CA ARG A 48 0.05 0.64 21.07
C ARG A 48 0.89 1.90 20.78
N ILE A 49 2.00 2.04 21.48
CA ILE A 49 2.97 3.13 21.28
C ILE A 49 4.37 2.53 21.20
N PHE A 50 5.13 2.95 20.19
CA PHE A 50 6.50 2.47 19.96
C PHE A 50 7.41 3.58 19.46
N ASN A 51 8.71 3.37 19.63
CA ASN A 51 9.78 4.23 19.13
C ASN A 51 10.36 3.61 17.85
N ILE A 52 10.75 4.49 16.91
CA ILE A 52 11.32 4.14 15.61
C ILE A 52 12.79 4.55 15.60
N TYR A 53 13.67 3.62 15.23
CA TYR A 53 15.10 3.80 15.15
C TYR A 53 15.59 3.51 13.75
N ILE A 54 16.52 4.32 13.26
CA ILE A 54 17.30 4.05 12.05
C ILE A 54 18.79 4.11 12.43
N ASN A 55 19.57 3.08 12.10
CA ASN A 55 20.99 2.95 12.48
C ASN A 55 21.22 3.24 13.98
N ASN A 56 20.36 2.67 14.84
CA ASN A 56 20.32 2.86 16.30
C ASN A 56 20.06 4.29 16.80
N VAL A 57 19.76 5.25 15.91
CA VAL A 57 19.33 6.61 16.27
C VAL A 57 17.80 6.67 16.29
N THR A 58 17.22 7.19 17.38
CA THR A 58 15.76 7.42 17.47
C THR A 58 15.35 8.50 16.46
N VAL A 59 14.56 8.15 15.46
CA VAL A 59 14.03 9.09 14.44
C VAL A 59 12.60 9.55 14.73
N GLN A 60 11.84 8.74 15.47
CA GLN A 60 10.51 9.11 15.97
C GLN A 60 10.27 8.44 17.31
N SER A 61 10.01 9.23 18.35
CA SER A 61 9.57 8.74 19.66
C SER A 61 8.05 8.73 19.78
N GLN A 62 7.52 7.91 20.70
CA GLN A 62 6.11 7.89 21.11
C GLN A 62 5.11 7.81 19.94
N PHE A 63 5.41 7.00 18.92
CA PHE A 63 4.56 6.85 17.75
C PHE A 63 3.30 6.03 18.06
N ASP A 64 2.14 6.66 17.94
CA ASP A 64 0.81 6.04 17.99
C ASP A 64 0.16 6.14 16.60
N ALA A 65 0.05 5.01 15.90
CA ALA A 65 -0.48 4.96 14.54
C ALA A 65 -1.94 5.43 14.45
N ILE A 66 -2.77 5.22 15.49
CA ILE A 66 -4.18 5.67 15.52
C ILE A 66 -4.25 7.18 15.66
N VAL A 67 -3.40 7.78 16.50
CA VAL A 67 -3.33 9.24 16.66
C VAL A 67 -2.83 9.88 15.36
N TRP A 68 -1.75 9.37 14.77
CA TRP A 68 -1.17 9.89 13.52
C TRP A 68 -2.14 9.82 12.33
N SER A 69 -2.87 8.71 12.18
CA SER A 69 -3.83 8.52 11.08
C SER A 69 -5.24 9.08 11.38
N SER A 70 -5.46 9.64 12.58
CA SER A 70 -6.77 10.12 13.06
C SER A 70 -7.88 9.06 13.07
N GLY A 71 -7.53 7.79 13.31
CA GLY A 71 -8.49 6.69 13.51
C GLY A 71 -7.99 5.32 13.05
N ILE A 72 -8.59 4.25 13.58
CA ILE A 72 -8.29 2.87 13.15
C ILE A 72 -8.58 2.66 11.65
N GLY A 73 -7.81 1.79 10.99
CA GLY A 73 -8.00 1.41 9.59
C GLY A 73 -7.62 2.50 8.58
N ARG A 74 -7.03 3.61 9.03
CA ARG A 74 -6.55 4.71 8.18
C ARG A 74 -5.05 4.55 7.94
N PRO A 75 -4.57 4.59 6.68
CA PRO A 75 -3.14 4.56 6.40
C PRO A 75 -2.49 5.92 6.72
N CYS A 76 -1.25 5.87 7.18
CA CYS A 76 -0.34 7.00 7.28
C CYS A 76 1.10 6.51 6.98
N PHE A 77 2.03 7.44 6.76
CA PHE A 77 3.44 7.10 6.57
C PHE A 77 4.36 8.14 7.20
N LEU A 78 5.60 7.74 7.44
CA LEU A 78 6.72 8.60 7.81
C LEU A 78 7.84 8.42 6.79
N GLY A 79 8.59 9.48 6.50
CA GLY A 79 9.73 9.47 5.59
C GLY A 79 10.93 10.15 6.22
N PHE A 80 12.10 9.51 6.14
CA PHE A 80 13.36 10.02 6.68
C PHE A 80 14.47 9.90 5.61
N VAL A 81 15.37 10.87 5.55
CA VAL A 81 16.56 10.78 4.70
C VAL A 81 17.75 10.35 5.55
N VAL A 82 18.46 9.32 5.09
CA VAL A 82 19.63 8.72 5.76
C VAL A 82 20.83 8.90 4.86
N ILE A 83 21.89 9.53 5.37
CA ILE A 83 23.13 9.74 4.62
C ILE A 83 24.13 8.65 5.02
N THR A 84 24.73 7.99 4.04
CA THR A 84 25.79 7.00 4.24
C THR A 84 27.11 7.54 3.73
N THR A 85 28.19 7.41 4.50
CA THR A 85 29.52 7.96 4.15
C THR A 85 30.54 6.86 3.90
N GLY A 86 31.59 7.17 3.15
CA GLY A 86 32.62 6.22 2.73
C GLY A 86 32.24 5.44 1.46
N SER A 87 32.86 4.28 1.25
CA SER A 87 32.69 3.44 0.07
C SER A 87 32.47 1.96 0.44
N GLY A 88 31.99 1.17 -0.53
CA GLY A 88 31.54 -0.22 -0.34
C GLY A 88 30.08 -0.28 0.11
N SER A 89 29.64 -1.45 0.57
CA SER A 89 28.29 -1.66 1.11
C SER A 89 28.24 -1.54 2.64
N THR A 90 27.06 -1.34 3.20
CA THR A 90 26.82 -1.25 4.64
C THR A 90 25.39 -1.66 4.99
N ASP A 91 25.19 -2.14 6.21
CA ASP A 91 23.85 -2.45 6.71
C ASP A 91 23.12 -1.16 7.14
N LEU A 92 21.93 -0.94 6.56
CA LEU A 92 20.93 0.01 7.01
C LEU A 92 19.96 -0.71 7.95
N TRP A 93 19.94 -0.30 9.21
CA TRP A 93 19.11 -0.88 10.26
C TRP A 93 17.86 -0.06 10.45
N VAL A 94 16.69 -0.68 10.37
CA VAL A 94 15.40 -0.10 10.77
C VAL A 94 14.85 -0.93 11.91
N ALA A 95 14.63 -0.34 13.07
CA ALA A 95 14.16 -1.06 14.26
C ALA A 95 12.99 -0.35 14.93
N LEU A 96 12.04 -1.13 15.46
CA LEU A 96 10.93 -0.64 16.27
C LEU A 96 11.00 -1.27 17.68
N GLN A 97 10.68 -0.49 18.71
CA GLN A 97 10.65 -0.96 20.10
C GLN A 97 9.46 -0.35 20.86
N PRO A 98 8.70 -1.12 21.68
CA PRO A 98 7.59 -0.57 22.46
C PRO A 98 8.04 0.54 23.40
N ASP A 99 7.26 1.62 23.50
CA ASP A 99 7.61 2.73 24.38
C ASP A 99 7.16 2.45 25.82
N VAL A 100 8.11 2.36 26.74
CA VAL A 100 7.84 2.10 28.16
C VAL A 100 7.37 3.35 28.90
N ALA A 101 7.84 4.54 28.49
CA ALA A 101 7.56 5.80 29.16
C ALA A 101 6.08 6.19 29.12
N SER A 102 5.42 6.00 27.98
CA SER A 102 4.00 6.32 27.77
C SER A 102 3.04 5.34 28.47
N ARG A 103 3.54 4.19 28.95
CA ARG A 103 2.76 3.11 29.57
C ARG A 103 1.51 2.72 28.73
N PRO A 104 1.68 2.36 27.44
CA PRO A 104 0.58 1.93 26.59
C PRO A 104 -0.07 0.64 27.09
N MET A 105 -1.31 0.37 26.64
CA MET A 105 -2.03 -0.86 27.01
C MET A 105 -1.33 -2.14 26.53
N TYR A 106 -0.67 -2.09 25.37
CA TYR A 106 0.10 -3.17 24.78
C TYR A 106 1.51 -2.69 24.44
N TYR A 107 2.51 -3.38 25.00
CA TYR A 107 3.90 -3.22 24.59
C TYR A 107 4.14 -4.06 23.34
N ASP A 108 3.91 -3.44 22.17
CA ASP A 108 3.99 -4.04 20.85
C ASP A 108 4.31 -2.94 19.83
N ALA A 109 4.82 -3.32 18.66
CA ALA A 109 5.11 -2.42 17.55
C ALA A 109 4.59 -3.02 16.25
N ILE A 110 4.23 -2.21 15.26
CA ILE A 110 3.69 -2.66 13.97
C ILE A 110 4.31 -1.90 12.80
N LEU A 111 4.60 -2.59 11.70
CA LEU A 111 4.94 -2.00 10.40
C LEU A 111 4.14 -2.71 9.29
N ASN A 112 3.58 -1.93 8.36
CA ASN A 112 2.82 -2.51 7.24
C ASN A 112 3.69 -2.64 5.99
N VAL A 113 4.42 -1.59 5.62
CA VAL A 113 5.37 -1.58 4.49
C VAL A 113 6.61 -0.78 4.85
N LEU A 114 7.77 -1.24 4.38
CA LEU A 114 9.03 -0.49 4.41
C LEU A 114 9.50 -0.29 2.96
N GLU A 115 9.69 0.96 2.57
CA GLU A 115 10.28 1.34 1.28
C GLU A 115 11.63 2.01 1.56
N VAL A 116 12.66 1.69 0.76
CA VAL A 116 13.97 2.33 0.83
C VAL A 116 14.39 2.69 -0.59
N PHE A 117 14.53 3.98 -0.87
CA PHE A 117 14.93 4.48 -2.19
C PHE A 117 16.31 5.10 -2.09
N LYS A 118 17.25 4.68 -2.95
CA LYS A 118 18.49 5.43 -3.17
C LYS A 118 18.14 6.76 -3.84
N LEU A 119 18.67 7.85 -3.32
CA LEU A 119 18.55 9.18 -3.91
C LEU A 119 19.80 9.47 -4.76
N GLU A 120 19.65 10.36 -5.73
CA GLU A 120 20.76 10.84 -6.54
C GLU A 120 21.83 11.50 -5.66
N ASP A 121 23.10 11.23 -5.99
CA ASP A 121 24.23 11.98 -5.44
C ASP A 121 24.41 13.31 -6.20
N ALA A 122 25.29 14.20 -5.72
CA ALA A 122 25.57 15.50 -6.34
C ALA A 122 25.96 15.39 -7.84
N ASP A 123 26.61 14.30 -8.22
CA ASP A 123 26.98 13.98 -9.61
C ASP A 123 25.84 13.34 -10.43
N SER A 124 24.59 13.39 -9.95
CA SER A 124 23.40 12.75 -10.56
C SER A 124 23.54 11.24 -10.76
N ASN A 125 24.37 10.59 -9.93
CA ASN A 125 24.66 9.16 -10.01
C ASN A 125 23.78 8.33 -9.06
N LEU A 126 23.49 7.09 -9.44
CA LEU A 126 22.81 6.06 -8.62
C LEU A 126 23.59 4.72 -8.61
N ALA A 127 24.62 4.57 -9.43
CA ALA A 127 25.40 3.35 -9.55
C ALA A 127 26.25 3.11 -8.30
N GLY A 128 25.93 2.03 -7.57
CA GLY A 128 26.77 1.52 -6.49
C GLY A 128 27.96 0.70 -7.02
N PRO A 129 28.94 0.37 -6.17
CA PRO A 129 29.93 -0.64 -6.49
C PRO A 129 29.23 -1.99 -6.71
N ASN A 130 29.73 -2.80 -7.66
CA ASN A 130 29.23 -4.17 -7.84
C ASN A 130 29.37 -4.94 -6.52
N THR A 131 28.26 -5.44 -6.00
CA THR A 131 28.27 -6.32 -4.83
C THR A 131 29.02 -7.60 -5.19
N GLU A 132 30.06 -7.94 -4.42
CA GLU A 132 30.68 -9.26 -4.54
C GLU A 132 29.62 -10.33 -4.33
N ALA A 133 29.47 -11.24 -5.29
CA ALA A 133 28.37 -12.19 -5.29
C ALA A 133 28.48 -13.10 -4.06
N GLN A 134 27.62 -12.87 -3.06
CA GLN A 134 27.37 -13.88 -2.05
C GLN A 134 26.77 -15.09 -2.77
N CYS A 135 27.58 -16.14 -2.91
CA CYS A 135 27.12 -17.43 -3.38
C CYS A 135 26.03 -17.92 -2.43
N HIS A 136 24.76 -17.68 -2.79
CA HIS A 136 23.66 -18.43 -2.21
C HIS A 136 23.91 -19.89 -2.54
N GLU A 137 24.35 -20.65 -1.53
CA GLU A 137 24.47 -22.09 -1.65
C GLU A 137 23.07 -22.62 -1.97
N LYS A 138 22.89 -23.06 -3.23
CA LYS A 138 21.63 -23.59 -3.72
C LYS A 138 21.37 -24.91 -3.01
N ILE A 139 20.70 -24.85 -1.86
CA ILE A 139 20.17 -26.03 -1.18
C ILE A 139 19.14 -26.64 -2.13
N GLU A 140 19.58 -27.62 -2.91
CA GLU A 140 18.70 -28.40 -3.77
C GLU A 140 17.82 -29.27 -2.88
N LEU A 141 16.66 -28.72 -2.48
CA LEU A 141 15.63 -29.44 -1.75
C LEU A 141 14.91 -30.43 -2.68
N SER A 142 15.64 -31.45 -3.09
CA SER A 142 15.17 -32.63 -3.81
C SER A 142 14.38 -33.53 -2.86
N ARG A 143 13.21 -33.06 -2.42
CA ARG A 143 12.20 -33.90 -1.76
C ARG A 143 10.85 -33.72 -2.45
N ALA A 144 10.58 -34.67 -3.36
CA ALA A 144 9.28 -34.81 -4.00
C ALA A 144 8.20 -35.07 -2.95
N PHE A 145 7.23 -34.16 -2.85
CA PHE A 145 5.95 -34.45 -2.20
C PHE A 145 4.98 -35.00 -3.25
N ASP A 146 4.84 -36.33 -3.27
CA ASP A 146 3.84 -37.03 -4.08
C ASP A 146 2.42 -36.76 -3.55
N CYS A 147 1.78 -35.74 -4.10
CA CYS A 147 0.39 -35.41 -3.82
C CYS A 147 -0.56 -36.22 -4.72
N ARG A 148 -0.76 -37.51 -4.40
CA ARG A 148 -1.82 -38.36 -4.99
C ARG A 148 -3.22 -37.80 -4.69
N GLY A 149 -3.69 -36.92 -5.55
CA GLY A 149 -5.05 -36.38 -5.53
C GLY A 149 -6.11 -37.44 -5.84
N ARG A 150 -6.71 -38.02 -4.79
CA ARG A 150 -7.86 -38.94 -4.90
C ARG A 150 -9.10 -38.17 -5.37
N LYS A 151 -9.41 -38.25 -6.67
CA LYS A 151 -10.65 -37.72 -7.25
C LYS A 151 -11.87 -38.52 -6.77
N ASN A 152 -12.60 -37.97 -5.81
CA ASN A 152 -13.91 -38.53 -5.41
C ASN A 152 -14.94 -38.24 -6.52
N ARG A 153 -15.55 -39.29 -7.07
CA ARG A 153 -16.64 -39.16 -8.04
C ARG A 153 -17.96 -38.88 -7.31
N VAL A 154 -18.68 -37.84 -7.72
CA VAL A 154 -20.03 -37.55 -7.24
C VAL A 154 -21.04 -38.44 -7.99
N PRO A 155 -21.93 -39.18 -7.31
CA PRO A 155 -23.07 -39.82 -7.96
C PRO A 155 -24.17 -38.77 -8.21
N VAL A 156 -24.60 -38.65 -9.46
CA VAL A 156 -25.78 -37.85 -9.82
C VAL A 156 -27.04 -38.60 -9.38
N ILE A 157 -27.80 -38.01 -8.45
CA ILE A 157 -29.13 -38.50 -8.08
C ILE A 157 -30.17 -37.57 -8.72
N VAL A 158 -30.87 -38.07 -9.73
CA VAL A 158 -32.03 -37.41 -10.32
C VAL A 158 -33.25 -37.70 -9.43
N GLY A 159 -33.77 -36.67 -8.77
CA GLY A 159 -35.00 -36.74 -7.97
C GLY A 159 -35.70 -35.37 -7.99
N GLY A 160 -36.90 -35.30 -8.56
CA GLY A 160 -37.52 -34.04 -8.93
C GLY A 160 -38.24 -33.29 -7.80
N VAL A 161 -38.09 -31.97 -7.79
CA VAL A 161 -39.06 -31.01 -7.18
C VAL A 161 -39.24 -29.84 -8.16
N GLY A 162 -39.86 -30.11 -9.30
CA GLY A 162 -40.22 -29.08 -10.28
C GLY A 162 -41.48 -28.34 -9.86
N GLY A 163 -41.33 -27.13 -9.31
CA GLY A 163 -42.46 -26.26 -8.98
C GLY A 163 -42.10 -25.08 -8.06
N GLY A 164 -41.53 -25.36 -6.89
CA GLY A 164 -41.24 -24.31 -5.89
C GLY A 164 -40.09 -23.37 -6.24
N ILE A 165 -39.05 -23.88 -6.92
CA ILE A 165 -37.80 -23.15 -7.18
C ILE A 165 -38.03 -21.95 -8.11
N ILE A 166 -38.87 -22.08 -9.14
CA ILE A 166 -39.14 -21.01 -10.10
C ILE A 166 -39.90 -19.85 -9.44
N ALA A 167 -40.88 -20.15 -8.58
CA ALA A 167 -41.61 -19.13 -7.81
C ALA A 167 -40.70 -18.42 -6.79
N ALA A 168 -39.82 -19.16 -6.12
CA ALA A 168 -38.85 -18.58 -5.18
C ALA A 168 -37.84 -17.65 -5.88
N LEU A 169 -37.29 -18.06 -7.03
CA LEU A 169 -36.36 -17.24 -7.81
C LEU A 169 -37.02 -15.95 -8.31
N LEU A 170 -38.26 -16.03 -8.84
CA LEU A 170 -39.01 -14.84 -9.27
C LEU A 170 -39.30 -13.89 -8.10
N GLY A 171 -39.67 -14.42 -6.94
CA GLY A 171 -39.87 -13.63 -5.71
C GLY A 171 -38.59 -12.93 -5.25
N CYS A 172 -37.46 -13.64 -5.23
CA CYS A 172 -36.15 -13.06 -4.88
C CYS A 172 -35.71 -11.98 -5.88
N CYS A 173 -35.92 -12.17 -7.18
CA CYS A 173 -35.61 -11.16 -8.19
C CYS A 173 -36.46 -9.88 -8.02
N LEU A 174 -37.76 -10.02 -7.74
CA LEU A 174 -38.63 -8.86 -7.47
C LEU A 174 -38.20 -8.11 -6.21
N LEU A 175 -37.90 -8.81 -5.11
CA LEU A 175 -37.39 -8.19 -3.89
C LEU A 175 -36.05 -7.48 -4.09
N PHE A 176 -35.15 -8.06 -4.88
CA PHE A 176 -33.87 -7.43 -5.23
C PHE A 176 -34.06 -6.16 -6.05
N MET A 177 -34.94 -6.19 -7.06
CA MET A 177 -35.27 -5.01 -7.88
C MET A 177 -35.91 -3.89 -7.04
N VAL A 178 -36.84 -4.23 -6.13
CA VAL A 178 -37.41 -3.27 -5.17
C VAL A 178 -36.32 -2.68 -4.28
N MET A 179 -35.40 -3.49 -3.73
CA MET A 179 -34.29 -2.97 -2.93
C MET A 179 -33.37 -2.03 -3.73
N VAL A 180 -33.07 -2.34 -4.99
CA VAL A 180 -32.26 -1.46 -5.86
C VAL A 180 -32.98 -0.14 -6.15
N VAL A 181 -34.29 -0.17 -6.42
CA VAL A 181 -35.09 1.04 -6.63
C VAL A 181 -35.20 1.89 -5.34
N CYS A 182 -35.50 1.28 -4.19
CA CYS A 182 -35.53 1.97 -2.90
C CYS A 182 -34.17 2.58 -2.53
N ARG A 183 -33.05 1.90 -2.83
CA ARG A 183 -31.70 2.44 -2.62
C ARG A 183 -31.36 3.59 -3.58
N ARG A 184 -31.86 3.57 -4.81
CA ARG A 184 -31.71 4.68 -5.78
C ARG A 184 -32.56 5.90 -5.42
N GLN A 185 -33.73 5.72 -4.80
CA GLN A 185 -34.61 6.83 -4.39
C GLN A 185 -34.19 7.49 -3.07
N ARG A 186 -33.39 6.81 -2.22
CA ARG A 186 -32.91 7.36 -0.94
C ARG A 186 -31.60 8.17 -1.05
N GLY A 187 -31.19 8.52 -2.27
CA GLY A 187 -29.97 9.28 -2.60
C GLY A 187 -30.19 10.78 -2.81
N ARG A 188 -31.22 11.38 -2.20
CA ARG A 188 -31.51 12.82 -2.26
C ARG A 188 -31.89 13.36 -0.89
N GLU A 189 -30.88 13.80 -0.13
CA GLU A 189 -31.00 14.86 0.88
C GLU A 189 -29.66 15.62 0.87
N ALA A 190 -29.71 16.94 0.94
CA ALA A 190 -28.53 17.81 0.86
C ALA A 190 -28.32 18.54 2.19
N LEU A 191 -27.07 18.75 2.61
CA LEU A 191 -26.79 19.58 3.79
C LEU A 191 -25.58 20.51 3.59
N VAL A 192 -25.92 21.73 3.19
CA VAL A 192 -25.48 23.03 3.75
C VAL A 192 -24.04 23.12 4.30
N CYS A 193 -23.20 23.93 3.64
CA CYS A 193 -21.98 24.48 4.23
C CYS A 193 -22.28 25.63 5.20
N GLN A 194 -21.50 25.73 6.29
CA GLN A 194 -21.32 26.97 7.05
C GLN A 194 -19.82 27.23 7.29
N ARG A 195 -19.40 28.50 7.28
CA ARG A 195 -17.99 28.92 7.07
C ARG A 195 -17.51 29.97 8.08
N THR A 196 -16.46 29.62 8.86
CA THR A 196 -15.56 30.50 9.67
C THR A 196 -14.29 29.72 10.06
N GLY A 197 -13.07 30.29 10.19
CA GLY A 197 -12.58 31.59 9.75
C GLY A 197 -11.32 32.13 10.48
N ARG A 198 -10.11 31.93 9.91
CA ARG A 198 -8.79 32.50 10.33
C ARG A 198 -8.21 31.98 11.69
N GLN A 199 -6.88 31.95 11.98
CA GLN A 199 -5.66 32.29 11.22
C GLN A 199 -4.38 31.58 11.75
N ALA A 200 -3.42 31.31 10.84
CA ALA A 200 -1.93 31.32 10.94
C ALA A 200 -1.11 30.56 12.03
N GLY A 201 -0.06 29.87 11.56
CA GLY A 201 1.14 29.43 12.30
C GLY A 201 2.05 28.53 11.44
N LEU A 202 3.32 28.91 11.18
CA LEU A 202 4.23 28.16 10.29
C LEU A 202 5.08 27.12 11.05
N CYS A 203 5.00 25.85 10.62
CA CYS A 203 6.05 24.84 10.73
C CYS A 203 5.94 23.92 9.50
N TYR A 204 7.02 23.68 8.75
CA TYR A 204 6.95 22.80 7.58
C TYR A 204 7.08 21.33 8.00
N MET A 205 5.99 20.59 7.87
CA MET A 205 5.90 19.14 8.02
C MET A 205 5.30 18.62 6.72
N ILE A 206 6.04 17.78 5.97
CA ILE A 206 5.49 17.15 4.77
C ILE A 206 4.49 16.07 5.20
N THR A 207 3.22 16.47 5.30
CA THR A 207 2.08 15.57 5.49
C THR A 207 1.34 15.42 4.15
N PRO A 208 0.77 14.24 3.86
CA PRO A 208 0.40 13.87 2.49
C PRO A 208 -0.83 14.60 1.94
N ALA A 209 -0.90 14.62 0.60
CA ALA A 209 -1.98 15.21 -0.18
C ALA A 209 -3.36 14.63 0.15
N ARG A 210 -4.38 15.47 0.02
CA ARG A 210 -5.79 15.05 0.06
C ARG A 210 -6.26 14.65 -1.33
N ASP A 211 -7.15 13.67 -1.35
CA ASP A 211 -7.94 13.24 -2.51
C ASP A 211 -8.50 14.43 -3.30
N CYS A 212 -8.17 14.52 -4.59
CA CYS A 212 -8.50 15.66 -5.43
C CYS A 212 -9.77 15.36 -6.25
N LYS A 213 -10.89 15.94 -5.84
CA LYS A 213 -12.11 15.95 -6.66
C LYS A 213 -12.17 17.19 -7.54
N ASP A 214 -12.30 16.91 -8.83
CA ASP A 214 -12.40 17.85 -9.94
C ASP A 214 -13.45 18.96 -9.72
N GLN A 215 -13.00 20.22 -9.81
CA GLN A 215 -13.86 21.40 -10.01
C GLN A 215 -13.15 22.43 -10.89
N HIS A 216 -13.50 22.39 -12.17
CA HIS A 216 -13.18 23.37 -13.20
C HIS A 216 -13.66 24.80 -12.83
N LEU A 217 -12.75 25.76 -12.66
CA LEU A 217 -13.04 27.20 -12.74
C LEU A 217 -11.80 28.04 -13.07
N VAL A 218 -11.96 28.93 -14.05
CA VAL A 218 -10.89 29.74 -14.68
C VAL A 218 -10.40 30.86 -13.75
N GLY A 219 -9.08 31.02 -13.61
CA GLY A 219 -8.46 32.09 -12.81
C GLY A 219 -6.96 32.27 -13.10
N SER A 220 -6.63 33.22 -13.97
CA SER A 220 -5.29 33.50 -14.49
C SER A 220 -4.17 33.65 -13.45
N GLY A 221 -3.01 33.02 -13.70
CA GLY A 221 -1.78 33.18 -12.89
C GLY A 221 -0.62 32.33 -13.42
N ASN A 222 0.25 32.92 -14.23
CA ASN A 222 1.35 32.20 -14.90
C ASN A 222 2.47 31.78 -13.93
N LEU A 223 2.56 30.48 -13.62
CA LEU A 223 3.78 29.78 -13.20
C LEU A 223 3.75 28.36 -13.76
N SER A 224 4.17 28.18 -15.02
CA SER A 224 4.25 26.87 -15.66
C SER A 224 5.48 26.09 -15.19
N LEU A 225 5.27 25.08 -14.34
CA LEU A 225 6.21 23.95 -14.26
C LEU A 225 6.02 23.04 -15.49
N PRO A 226 7.04 22.28 -15.92
CA PRO A 226 6.90 21.31 -17.01
C PRO A 226 5.90 20.22 -16.62
N SER A 227 4.93 19.94 -17.47
CA SER A 227 3.87 18.94 -17.20
C SER A 227 4.33 17.50 -17.50
N ASP A 228 5.57 17.31 -17.93
CA ASP A 228 5.99 16.17 -18.75
C ASP A 228 6.65 15.02 -17.99
N LEU A 229 6.73 15.06 -16.65
CA LEU A 229 7.37 13.98 -15.88
C LEU A 229 6.46 12.76 -15.65
N CYS A 230 5.13 12.95 -15.64
CA CYS A 230 4.15 11.87 -15.44
C CYS A 230 2.89 12.10 -16.28
N ARG A 231 2.76 11.41 -17.42
CA ARG A 231 1.51 11.36 -18.17
C ARG A 231 0.44 10.59 -17.39
N HIS A 232 -0.73 11.19 -17.26
CA HIS A 232 -1.90 10.54 -16.67
C HIS A 232 -2.81 10.07 -17.80
N PHE A 233 -3.11 8.78 -17.84
CA PHE A 233 -4.01 8.18 -18.83
C PHE A 233 -5.42 8.04 -18.26
N LEU A 234 -6.44 8.34 -19.07
CA LEU A 234 -7.83 8.01 -18.75
C LEU A 234 -8.09 6.53 -19.03
N PHE A 235 -9.02 5.89 -18.31
CA PHE A 235 -9.37 4.49 -18.58
C PHE A 235 -9.84 4.27 -20.03
N ALA A 236 -10.61 5.21 -20.59
CA ALA A 236 -11.04 5.17 -21.98
C ALA A 236 -9.89 5.34 -22.99
N GLU A 237 -8.79 6.00 -22.61
CA GLU A 237 -7.58 6.12 -23.43
C GLU A 237 -6.80 4.79 -23.42
N ILE A 238 -6.72 4.14 -22.26
CA ILE A 238 -6.16 2.79 -22.09
C ILE A 238 -6.98 1.74 -22.87
N GLU A 239 -8.30 1.79 -22.76
CA GLU A 239 -9.23 0.90 -23.46
C GLU A 239 -9.12 1.10 -24.99
N ALA A 240 -9.02 2.35 -25.47
CA ALA A 240 -8.78 2.62 -26.89
C ALA A 240 -7.40 2.13 -27.36
N ALA A 241 -6.33 2.39 -26.59
CA ALA A 241 -4.96 2.01 -26.93
C ALA A 241 -4.76 0.49 -27.01
N THR A 242 -5.48 -0.28 -26.20
CA THR A 242 -5.46 -1.76 -26.17
C THR A 242 -6.55 -2.41 -27.03
N HIS A 243 -7.29 -1.63 -27.82
CA HIS A 243 -8.47 -2.08 -28.58
C HIS A 243 -9.48 -2.89 -27.75
N GLY A 244 -9.73 -2.47 -26.50
CA GLY A 244 -10.61 -3.15 -25.55
C GLY A 244 -9.97 -4.39 -24.91
N PHE A 245 -8.66 -4.33 -24.61
CA PHE A 245 -7.88 -5.46 -24.07
C PHE A 245 -7.96 -6.71 -24.95
N HIS A 246 -7.76 -6.53 -26.26
CA HIS A 246 -7.90 -7.60 -27.24
C HIS A 246 -6.78 -8.66 -27.07
N GLU A 247 -7.12 -9.95 -26.99
CA GLU A 247 -6.16 -11.05 -26.72
C GLU A 247 -4.96 -11.09 -27.70
N ALA A 248 -5.15 -10.63 -28.93
CA ALA A 248 -4.08 -10.52 -29.93
C ALA A 248 -2.96 -9.51 -29.57
N LEU A 249 -3.19 -8.65 -28.57
CA LEU A 249 -2.23 -7.69 -28.03
C LEU A 249 -1.64 -8.14 -26.69
N LEU A 250 -1.98 -9.34 -26.19
CA LEU A 250 -1.44 -9.89 -24.96
C LEU A 250 0.08 -10.16 -25.09
N LEU A 251 0.87 -9.47 -24.28
CA LEU A 251 2.33 -9.62 -24.21
C LEU A 251 2.75 -10.68 -23.18
N GLY A 252 1.95 -10.89 -22.13
CA GLY A 252 2.22 -11.91 -21.12
C GLY A 252 1.17 -11.99 -20.02
N ILE A 253 1.17 -13.11 -19.29
CA ILE A 253 0.31 -13.37 -18.13
C ILE A 253 1.23 -13.55 -16.92
N GLY A 254 1.02 -12.78 -15.86
CA GLY A 254 1.79 -12.84 -14.61
C GLY A 254 0.91 -12.98 -13.37
N GLU A 255 1.55 -13.15 -12.21
CA GLU A 255 0.86 -13.23 -10.90
C GLU A 255 0.07 -11.94 -10.56
N PHE A 256 0.44 -10.82 -11.18
CA PHE A 256 -0.18 -9.51 -10.99
C PHE A 256 -1.22 -9.13 -12.06
N GLY A 257 -1.47 -10.01 -13.04
CA GLY A 257 -2.44 -9.80 -14.12
C GLY A 257 -1.85 -10.01 -15.52
N ASP A 258 -2.68 -9.71 -16.51
CA ASP A 258 -2.38 -9.78 -17.94
C ASP A 258 -1.81 -8.44 -18.42
N VAL A 259 -0.74 -8.49 -19.22
CA VAL A 259 -0.06 -7.30 -19.77
C VAL A 259 -0.32 -7.23 -21.27
N PHE A 260 -0.83 -6.10 -21.74
CA PHE A 260 -1.20 -5.87 -23.14
C PHE A 260 -0.31 -4.81 -23.80
N GLN A 261 -0.17 -4.89 -25.12
CA GLN A 261 0.42 -3.81 -25.92
C GLN A 261 -0.64 -2.71 -26.13
N GLY A 262 -0.29 -1.47 -25.81
CA GLY A 262 -1.08 -0.29 -26.11
C GLY A 262 -0.39 0.62 -27.13
N ASP A 263 -1.16 1.13 -28.10
CA ASP A 263 -0.73 2.18 -29.02
C ASP A 263 -1.31 3.53 -28.55
N VAL A 264 -0.47 4.42 -28.00
CA VAL A 264 -0.87 5.76 -27.52
C VAL A 264 -0.41 6.86 -28.49
N ASP A 265 -0.94 8.07 -28.32
CA ASP A 265 -0.71 9.20 -29.24
C ASP A 265 -0.99 8.87 -30.72
N GLY A 266 -2.15 8.26 -30.97
CA GLY A 266 -2.57 7.85 -32.31
C GLY A 266 -1.66 6.79 -32.95
N GLY A 267 -0.93 6.00 -32.15
CA GLY A 267 -0.01 4.97 -32.61
C GLY A 267 1.44 5.44 -32.84
N SER A 268 1.78 6.66 -32.41
CA SER A 268 3.17 7.14 -32.45
C SER A 268 4.05 6.60 -31.32
N THR A 269 3.45 6.14 -30.21
CA THR A 269 4.16 5.54 -29.07
C THR A 269 3.55 4.21 -28.68
N ARG A 270 4.39 3.17 -28.55
CA ARG A 270 4.01 1.85 -28.02
C ARG A 270 4.36 1.73 -26.55
N VAL A 271 3.41 1.21 -25.78
CA VAL A 271 3.54 0.97 -24.34
C VAL A 271 3.08 -0.45 -23.98
N ALA A 272 3.55 -0.94 -22.85
CA ALA A 272 2.94 -2.09 -22.18
C ALA A 272 1.99 -1.55 -21.09
N ILE A 273 0.81 -2.16 -20.99
CA ILE A 273 -0.30 -1.78 -20.10
C ILE A 273 -0.69 -2.99 -19.26
#